data_AF-A0A7W1Q411-F1
#
_entry.id   AF-A0A7W1Q411-F1
#
_cell.length_a   1.000
_cell.length_b   1.000
_cell.length_c   1.000
_cell.angle_alpha   90.00
_cell.angle_beta   90.00
_cell.angle_gamma   90.00
#
_symmetry.space_group_name_H-M   'P 1'
#
loop_
_entity.id
_entity.type
_entity.pdbx_description
1 polymer ?
#
loop_
_entity_poly.entity_id
_entity_poly.type
_entity_poly.pdbx_seq_one_letter_code
_entity_poly.pdbx_strand_id
1 'polypeptide(L)' 'MTIDEVEVVELELKYCERCAGIWVRPVGSDASYCLRCETQMNPIPIQWRGRGSGPHLMTRVEVEGKLQDHVMLCEEGGNA' A
#
# COMPACT_ATOMS: atom_id res chain seq x y z
N MET A 1 14.06 23.87 -17.36
CA MET A 1 13.16 24.99 -17.01
C MET A 1 13.39 25.28 -15.55
N THR A 2 13.78 26.50 -15.18
CA THR A 2 14.16 26.87 -13.81
C THR A 2 12.97 27.51 -13.10
N ILE A 3 12.41 26.78 -12.13
CA ILE A 3 11.54 27.30 -11.08
C ILE A 3 12.47 27.36 -9.85
N ASP A 4 12.78 28.55 -9.35
CA ASP A 4 13.95 28.80 -8.48
C ASP A 4 13.99 28.08 -7.12
N GLU A 5 13.08 27.15 -6.82
CA GLU A 5 13.14 26.27 -5.64
C GLU A 5 12.19 25.04 -5.73
N VAL A 6 11.75 24.64 -6.93
CA VAL A 6 10.76 23.55 -7.08
C VAL A 6 11.36 22.37 -7.82
N GLU A 7 11.47 21.22 -7.14
CA GLU A 7 11.87 19.95 -7.75
C GLU A 7 10.76 19.46 -8.70
N VAL A 8 11.09 19.36 -9.99
CA VAL A 8 10.18 18.83 -11.01
C VAL A 8 10.43 17.34 -11.13
N VAL A 9 9.41 16.53 -10.80
CA VAL A 9 9.46 15.07 -10.93
C VAL A 9 8.64 14.65 -12.15
N GLU A 10 9.24 13.83 -13.02
CA GLU A 10 8.53 13.21 -14.14
C GLU A 10 7.71 12.01 -13.68
N LEU A 11 6.44 11.98 -14.08
CA LEU A 11 5.49 10.92 -13.75
C LEU A 11 4.95 10.28 -15.02
N GLU A 12 4.63 8.99 -14.94
CA GLU A 12 3.96 8.22 -16.00
C GLU A 12 2.72 7.51 -15.47
N LEU A 13 1.78 7.24 -16.37
CA LEU A 13 0.59 6.43 -16.08
C LEU A 13 0.90 4.95 -16.30
N LYS A 14 0.48 4.10 -15.35
CA LYS A 14 0.58 2.64 -15.46
C LYS A 14 -0.74 1.98 -15.04
N TYR A 15 -1.04 0.83 -15.63
CA TYR A 15 -2.07 -0.09 -15.15
C TYR A 15 -1.49 -1.00 -14.05
N CYS A 16 -2.18 -1.13 -12.92
CA CYS A 16 -1.83 -2.08 -11.87
C CYS A 16 -2.05 -3.51 -12.35
N GLU A 17 -1.03 -4.37 -12.26
CA GLU A 17 -1.11 -5.76 -12.75
C GLU A 17 -2.10 -6.64 -11.95
N ARG A 18 -2.52 -6.19 -10.75
CA ARG A 18 -3.44 -6.94 -9.89
C ARG A 18 -4.91 -6.51 -10.02
N CYS A 19 -5.19 -5.21 -10.10
CA CYS A 19 -6.55 -4.69 -10.15
C CYS A 19 -6.92 -4.01 -11.47
N ALA A 20 -5.99 -3.94 -12.42
CA ALA A 20 -6.10 -3.18 -13.68
C ALA A 20 -6.43 -1.69 -13.49
N GLY A 21 -6.34 -1.15 -12.26
CA GLY A 21 -6.54 0.26 -11.99
C GLY A 21 -5.42 1.13 -12.55
N ILE A 22 -5.77 2.31 -13.05
CA ILE A 22 -4.82 3.32 -13.53
C ILE A 22 -4.24 4.06 -12.33
N TRP A 23 -2.92 4.26 -12.31
CA TRP A 23 -2.22 4.99 -11.26
C TRP A 23 -0.97 5.70 -11.83
N VAL A 24 -0.48 6.72 -11.11
CA VAL A 24 0.72 7.47 -11.47
C VAL A 24 1.94 6.93 -10.74
N ARG A 25 3.09 6.88 -11.41
CA ARG A 25 4.38 6.52 -10.81
C ARG A 25 5.52 7.38 -11.35
N PRO A 26 6.64 7.54 -10.64
CA PRO A 26 7.84 8.15 -11.20
C PRO A 26 8.30 7.41 -12.44
N VAL A 27 8.73 8.16 -13.46
CA VAL A 27 9.34 7.58 -14.66
C VAL A 27 10.54 6.71 -14.26
N GLY A 28 10.63 5.52 -14.84
CA GLY A 28 11.69 4.56 -14.53
C GLY A 28 11.49 3.74 -13.26
N SER A 29 10.39 3.93 -12.52
CA SER A 29 10.04 3.07 -11.40
C SER A 29 9.78 1.62 -11.85
N ASP A 30 10.19 0.65 -11.04
CA ASP A 30 9.95 -0.79 -11.20
C ASP A 30 8.62 -1.25 -10.58
N ALA A 31 7.89 -0.36 -9.91
CA ALA A 31 6.64 -0.72 -9.24
C ALA A 31 5.56 -1.17 -10.25
N SER A 32 5.04 -2.39 -10.03
CA SER A 32 3.98 -3.01 -10.86
C SER A 32 2.58 -2.92 -10.27
N TYR A 33 2.47 -2.52 -9.01
CA TYR A 33 1.21 -2.49 -8.28
C TYR A 33 0.93 -1.09 -7.78
N CYS A 34 -0.35 -0.69 -7.78
CA CYS A 34 -0.75 0.54 -7.11
C CYS A 34 -0.57 0.41 -5.59
N LEU A 35 -0.43 1.54 -4.90
CA LEU A 35 -0.20 1.62 -3.45
C LEU A 35 -1.22 0.79 -2.64
N ARG A 36 -2.50 0.79 -3.06
CA ARG A 36 -3.56 -0.02 -2.45
C ARG A 36 -3.25 -1.53 -2.53
N CYS A 37 -2.85 -2.00 -3.71
CA CYS A 37 -2.54 -3.40 -3.92
C CYS A 37 -1.26 -3.81 -3.18
N GLU A 38 -0.23 -2.97 -3.20
CA GLU A 38 1.03 -3.19 -2.47
C GLU A 38 0.79 -3.32 -0.96
N THR A 39 0.03 -2.40 -0.37
CA THR A 39 -0.30 -2.42 1.07
C THR A 39 -1.01 -3.71 1.49
N GLN A 40 -1.90 -4.24 0.64
CA GLN A 40 -2.60 -5.50 0.89
C GLN A 40 -1.73 -6.74 0.74
N MET A 41 -0.62 -6.64 0.01
CA MET A 41 0.31 -7.75 -0.23
C MET A 41 1.49 -7.74 0.75
N ASN A 42 1.75 -6.61 1.40
CA ASN A 42 2.75 -6.55 2.46
C ASN A 42 2.37 -7.54 3.57
N PRO A 43 3.24 -8.51 3.89
CA PRO A 43 2.95 -9.48 4.92
C PRO A 43 2.77 -8.75 6.25
N ILE A 44 1.71 -9.09 6.99
CA ILE A 44 1.60 -8.68 8.40
C ILE A 44 2.86 -9.21 9.08
N PRO A 45 3.67 -8.38 9.75
CA PRO A 45 4.83 -8.86 10.48
C PRO A 45 4.31 -9.83 11.53
N ILE A 46 4.58 -11.13 11.31
CA ILE A 46 4.24 -12.17 12.26
C ILE A 46 5.19 -11.94 13.43
N GLN A 47 4.71 -11.26 14.47
CA GLN A 47 5.41 -11.13 15.73
C GLN A 47 5.43 -12.50 16.42
N TRP A 48 6.31 -13.39 15.95
CA TRP A 48 6.66 -14.61 16.65
C TRP A 48 7.42 -14.25 17.93
N ARG A 49 6.67 -13.93 18.99
CA ARG A 49 7.22 -13.95 20.35
C ARG A 49 7.39 -15.41 20.76
N GLY A 50 8.55 -15.97 20.44
CA GLY A 50 8.89 -17.35 20.80
C GLY A 50 8.98 -17.55 22.31
N ARG A 51 8.22 -18.53 22.83
CA ARG A 51 8.69 -19.64 23.69
C ARG A 51 7.47 -20.37 24.27
N GLY A 52 7.28 -21.62 23.85
CA GLY A 52 6.31 -22.51 24.48
C GLY A 52 5.88 -23.64 23.54
N SER A 53 6.56 -24.79 23.62
CA SER A 53 6.03 -26.07 23.15
C SER A 53 4.87 -26.46 24.09
N GLY A 54 3.65 -26.05 23.74
CA GLY A 54 2.42 -26.42 24.44
C GLY A 54 1.30 -26.69 23.43
N PRO A 55 0.34 -27.57 23.76
CA PRO A 55 -0.76 -27.90 22.85
C PRO A 55 -1.53 -26.63 22.48
N HIS A 56 -1.84 -26.52 21.20
CA HIS A 56 -2.40 -25.36 20.53
C HIS A 56 -3.83 -25.06 21.03
N LEU A 57 -3.97 -24.47 22.21
CA LEU A 57 -5.24 -23.94 22.69
C LEU A 57 -5.50 -22.64 21.93
N MET A 58 -6.44 -22.67 21.00
CA MET A 58 -6.92 -21.47 20.31
C MET A 58 -7.60 -20.55 21.33
N THR A 59 -6.82 -19.64 21.91
CA THR A 59 -7.38 -18.58 22.75
C THR A 59 -7.93 -17.52 21.81
N ARG A 60 -9.23 -17.23 21.93
CA ARG A 60 -9.87 -16.12 21.23
C ARG A 60 -9.22 -14.82 21.72
N VAL A 61 -8.35 -14.24 20.89
CA VAL A 61 -7.78 -12.91 21.14
C VAL A 61 -8.76 -11.89 20.59
N GLU A 62 -9.33 -11.08 21.47
CA GLU A 62 -10.14 -9.94 21.05
C GLU A 62 -9.17 -8.82 20.64
N VAL A 63 -9.12 -8.56 19.33
CA VAL A 63 -8.29 -7.51 18.77
C VAL A 63 -9.12 -6.24 18.73
N GLU A 64 -8.77 -5.28 19.58
CA GLU A 64 -9.35 -3.94 19.54
C GLU A 64 -8.71 -3.17 18.37
N GLY A 65 -9.39 -3.17 17.23
CA GLY A 65 -8.94 -2.46 16.03
C GLY A 65 -9.12 -0.96 16.22
N LYS A 66 -8.02 -0.22 16.40
CA LYS A 66 -8.05 1.24 16.29
C LYS A 66 -8.00 1.60 14.81
N LEU A 67 -9.17 1.91 14.24
CA LEU A 67 -9.29 2.43 12.89
C LEU A 67 -8.50 3.74 12.83
N GLN A 68 -7.36 3.73 12.14
CA GLN A 68 -6.68 4.96 11.77
C GLN A 68 -7.35 5.43 10.48
N ASP A 69 -8.04 6.56 10.55
CA ASP A 69 -8.54 7.27 9.37
C ASP A 69 -7.34 7.76 8.56
N HIS A 70 -6.81 6.88 7.72
CA HIS A 70 -6.02 7.32 6.59
C HIS A 70 -7.00 7.94 5.60
N VAL A 71 -6.98 9.28 5.52
CA VAL A 71 -7.69 10.04 4.49
C VAL A 71 -7.13 9.62 3.13
N MET A 72 -7.77 8.62 2.52
CA MET A 72 -7.59 8.27 1.11
C MET A 72 -8.42 9.28 0.31
N LEU A 73 -7.79 10.38 -0.09
CA LEU A 73 -8.30 11.21 -1.19
C LEU A 73 -8.03 10.45 -2.50
N CYS A 74 -8.81 9.41 -2.75
CA CYS A 74 -8.98 8.90 -4.10
C CYS A 74 -10.01 9.79 -4.77
N GLU A 75 -9.57 10.88 -5.40
CA GLU A 75 -10.44 11.56 -6.36
C GLU A 75 -10.61 10.61 -7.55
N GLU A 76 -11.86 10.23 -7.80
CA GLU A 76 -12.26 9.38 -8.92
C GLU A 76 -11.80 10.02 -10.24
N GLY A 77 -10.72 9.49 -10.80
CA GLY A 77 -10.19 9.92 -12.09
C GLY A 77 -10.41 8.85 -13.15
N GLY A 78 -11.62 8.77 -13.70
CA GLY A 78 -11.93 8.01 -14.90
C GLY A 78 -12.62 8.89 -15.91
N ASN A 79 -11.94 9.27 -16.98
CA ASN A 79 -12.61 9.74 -18.18
C ASN A 79 -11.82 9.36 -19.45
N ALA A 80 -12.56 8.66 -20.32
CA ALA A 80 -12.25 8.18 -21.67
C ALA A 80 -11.23 7.03 -21.80
#